data_AF-A0A838MVR4-F1
#
_entry.id   AF-A0A838MVR4-F1
#
_cell.length_a   1.000
_cell.length_b   1.000
_cell.length_c   1.000
_cell.angle_alpha   90.00
_cell.angle_beta   90.00
_cell.angle_gamma   90.00
#
_symmetry.space_group_name_H-M   'P 1'
#
loop_
_entity.id
_entity.type
_entity.pdbx_description
1 polymer ?
#
loop_
_entity_poly.entity_id
_entity_poly.type
_entity_poly.pdbx_seq_one_letter_code
_entity_poly.pdbx_strand_id
1 'polypeptide(L)' 'MKSIALQERLAALVNFFSQRRVVVIGDLVADQFLYGEISRVSREAPVMILRHERTETVPGGAANCA' A
#
# COMPACT_ATOMS: atom_id res chain seq x y z
N MET A 1 10.67 -31.56 16.17
CA MET A 1 10.10 -32.32 15.03
C MET A 1 8.84 -31.67 14.43
N LYS A 2 7.76 -31.40 15.19
CA LYS A 2 6.53 -30.78 14.62
C LYS A 2 6.74 -29.39 13.98
N SER A 3 7.62 -28.56 14.55
CA SER A 3 7.92 -27.21 14.01
C SER A 3 8.56 -27.26 12.61
N ILE A 4 9.51 -28.18 12.42
CA ILE A 4 10.22 -28.36 11.14
C ILE A 4 9.25 -28.82 10.05
N ALA A 5 8.41 -29.81 10.35
CA ALA A 5 7.39 -30.29 9.41
C ALA A 5 6.37 -29.21 9.00
N LEU A 6 6.03 -28.28 9.92
CA LEU A 6 5.18 -27.14 9.58
C LEU A 6 5.90 -26.14 8.67
N GLN A 7 7.16 -25.83 8.95
CA GLN A 7 7.98 -24.94 8.13
C GLN A 7 8.12 -25.48 6.70
N GLU A 8 8.40 -26.77 6.55
CA GLU A 8 8.48 -27.44 5.25
C GLU A 8 7.16 -27.38 4.48
N ARG A 9 6.04 -27.60 5.17
CA ARG A 9 4.71 -27.50 4.56
C ARG A 9 4.39 -26.07 4.10
N LEU A 10 4.69 -25.06 4.91
CA LEU A 10 4.45 -23.66 4.56
C LEU A 10 5.32 -23.23 3.38
N ALA A 11 6.59 -23.61 3.36
CA ALA A 11 7.49 -23.37 2.24
C ALA A 11 6.97 -24.02 0.95
N ALA A 12 6.49 -25.27 1.04
CA ALA A 12 5.87 -25.95 -0.10
C ALA A 12 4.63 -25.19 -0.62
N LEU A 13 3.76 -24.70 0.27
CA LEU A 13 2.57 -23.92 -0.12
C LEU A 13 2.94 -22.61 -0.84
N VAL A 14 3.96 -21.89 -0.36
CA VAL A 14 4.45 -20.67 -1.02
C VAL A 14 5.00 -20.99 -2.41
N ASN A 15 5.73 -22.09 -2.56
CA ASN A 15 6.26 -22.51 -3.87
C ASN A 15 5.13 -22.75 -4.89
N PHE A 16 3.97 -23.23 -4.45
CA PHE A 16 2.79 -23.43 -5.31
C PHE A 16 2.15 -22.12 -5.80
N PHE A 17 2.43 -20.95 -5.21
CA PHE A 17 1.83 -19.69 -5.66
C PHE A 17 2.25 -19.32 -7.07
N SER A 18 3.51 -19.60 -7.44
CA SER A 18 4.05 -19.38 -8.79
C SER A 18 3.26 -20.10 -9.90
N GLN A 19 2.53 -21.16 -9.56
CA GLN A 19 1.73 -21.95 -10.50
C GLN A 19 0.29 -21.45 -10.63
N ARG A 20 -0.12 -20.46 -9.85
CA ARG A 20 -1.48 -19.93 -9.85
C ARG A 20 -1.56 -18.72 -10.78
N ARG A 21 -2.60 -18.70 -11.61
CA ARG A 21 -2.97 -17.54 -12.42
C ARG A 21 -4.15 -16.86 -11.74
N VAL A 22 -4.00 -15.58 -11.44
CA VAL A 22 -5.03 -14.75 -10.80
C VAL A 22 -5.34 -13.61 -11.75
N VAL A 23 -6.63 -13.30 -11.90
CA VAL A 23 -7.10 -12.12 -12.65
C VAL A 23 -7.71 -11.17 -11.64
N VAL A 24 -7.24 -9.92 -11.66
CA VAL A 24 -7.79 -8.82 -10.84
C VAL A 24 -8.63 -7.94 -11.76
N ILE A 25 -9.89 -7.71 -11.39
CA ILE A 25 -10.83 -6.84 -12.12
C ILE A 25 -11.36 -5.81 -11.14
N GLY A 26 -11.16 -4.53 -11.45
CA GLY A 26 -11.63 -3.42 -10.65
C GLY A 26 -10.95 -2.12 -11.09
N ASP A 27 -11.24 -1.05 -10.34
CA ASP A 27 -10.74 0.28 -10.67
C ASP A 27 -9.28 0.47 -10.26
N LEU A 28 -8.51 1.07 -11.18
CA LEU A 28 -7.14 1.48 -10.92
C LEU A 28 -7.15 2.88 -10.30
N VAL A 29 -6.65 2.97 -9.08
CA VAL A 29 -6.55 4.23 -8.34
C VAL A 29 -5.07 4.53 -8.08
N ALA A 30 -4.73 5.81 -7.99
CA ALA A 30 -3.41 6.26 -7.57
C ALA A 30 -3.54 6.95 -6.21
N ASP A 31 -3.04 6.32 -5.16
CA ASP A 31 -3.05 6.86 -3.81
C ASP A 31 -1.90 7.86 -3.68
N GLN A 32 -2.23 9.11 -3.39
CA GLN A 32 -1.24 10.19 -3.23
C GLN A 32 -1.07 10.56 -1.76
N PHE A 33 0.17 10.46 -1.30
CA PHE A 33 0.59 10.89 0.02
C PHE A 33 1.37 12.20 -0.09
N LEU A 34 0.83 13.26 0.48
CA LEU A 34 1.49 14.56 0.55
C LEU A 34 2.21 14.69 1.89
N TYR A 35 3.51 14.93 1.84
CA TYR A 35 4.35 15.14 3.01
C TYR A 35 4.77 16.61 3.08
N GLY A 36 4.83 17.11 4.30
CA GLY A 36 5.27 18.46 4.58
C GLY A 36 5.10 18.81 6.06
N GLU A 37 5.52 20.01 6.41
CA GLU A 37 5.38 20.54 7.78
C GLU A 37 4.23 21.55 7.86
N ILE A 38 3.58 21.62 9.02
CA ILE A 38 2.57 22.66 9.26
C ILE A 38 3.27 24.01 9.38
N SER A 39 2.91 24.94 8.49
CA SER A 39 3.47 26.29 8.49
C SER A 39 2.77 27.24 9.47
N ARG A 40 1.43 27.18 9.55
CA ARG A 40 0.57 28.04 10.39
C ARG A 40 -0.89 27.61 10.30
N VAL A 41 -1.73 28.22 11.14
CA VAL A 41 -3.20 28.22 11.01
C VAL A 41 -3.63 29.28 9.99
N SER A 42 -4.62 28.97 9.16
CA SER A 42 -5.20 29.91 8.19
C SER A 42 -5.94 31.07 8.88
N ARG A 43 -5.90 32.27 8.26
CA ARG A 43 -6.65 33.45 8.72
C ARG A 43 -8.08 33.49 8.19
N GLU A 44 -8.36 32.74 7.11
CA GLU A 44 -9.67 32.73 6.43
C GLU A 44 -10.61 31.66 6.98
N ALA A 45 -10.06 30.61 7.58
CA ALA A 45 -10.82 29.49 8.14
C ALA A 45 -9.97 28.75 9.18
N PRO A 46 -10.59 28.03 10.14
CA PRO A 46 -9.87 27.26 11.16
C PRO A 46 -9.27 25.96 10.59
N VAL A 47 -8.35 26.09 9.63
CA VAL A 47 -7.65 24.98 8.97
C VAL A 47 -6.14 25.19 9.02
N MET A 48 -5.38 24.08 9.01
CA MET A 48 -3.93 24.10 9.00
C MET A 48 -3.40 24.27 7.58
N ILE A 49 -2.31 25.03 7.42
CA ILE A 49 -1.64 25.19 6.13
C ILE A 49 -0.34 24.38 6.12
N LEU A 50 -0.34 23.33 5.30
CA LEU A 50 0.83 22.49 5.04
C LEU A 50 1.80 23.20 4.09
N ARG A 51 3.07 23.30 4.47
CA ARG A 51 4.18 23.60 3.55
C ARG A 51 4.61 22.28 2.94
N HIS A 52 4.22 22.06 1.69
CA HIS A 52 4.54 20.84 0.94
C HIS A 52 6.06 20.66 0.79
N GLU A 53 6.50 19.42 0.93
CA GLU A 53 7.90 19.01 0.75
C GLU A 53 8.04 17.96 -0.35
N ARG A 54 7.17 16.94 -0.34
CA ARG A 54 7.15 15.92 -1.39
C ARG A 54 5.78 15.27 -1.51
N THR A 55 5.56 14.64 -2.66
CA THR A 55 4.42 13.76 -2.91
C THR A 55 4.93 12.39 -3.28
N GLU A 56 4.34 11.35 -2.68
CA GLU A 56 4.52 9.97 -3.09
C GLU A 56 3.23 9.47 -3.71
N THR A 57 3.32 8.79 -4.84
CA THR A 57 2.17 8.20 -5.53
C THR A 57 2.38 6.70 -5.61
N VAL A 58 1.43 5.94 -5.10
CA VAL A 58 1.47 4.47 -5.11
C VAL A 58 0.20 3.92 -5.76
N PRO A 59 0.25 2.68 -6.29
CA PRO A 59 -0.96 2.00 -6.75
C PRO A 59 -1.96 1.84 -5.61
N GLY A 60 -3.21 2.20 -5.87
CA GLY A 60 -4.36 2.03 -4.99
C GLY A 60 -5.45 1.18 -5.63
N GLY A 61 -6.46 0.79 -4.86
CA GLY A 61 -7.58 0.00 -5.36
C GLY A 61 -7.14 -1.33 -6.00
N ALA A 62 -7.68 -1.64 -7.18
CA ALA A 62 -7.31 -2.86 -7.91
C ALA A 62 -5.84 -2.86 -8.35
N ALA A 63 -5.21 -1.69 -8.49
CA ALA A 63 -3.80 -1.58 -8.83
C ALA A 63 -2.87 -2.03 -7.68
N ASN A 64 -3.30 -1.88 -6.41
CA ASN A 64 -2.56 -2.40 -5.25
C ASN A 64 -2.76 -3.93 -5.07
N CYS A 65 -3.87 -4.46 -5.59
CA CYS A 65 -4.21 -5.88 -5.48
C CYS A 65 -3.51 -6.75 -6.53
N ALA A 66 -3.14 -6.18 -7.67
CA ALA A 66 -2.52 -6.85 -8.81
C ALA A 66 -1.02 -7.07 -8.61
#